data_AF-A0A8S0H000-F1
#
_entry.id   AF-A0A8S0H000-F1
#
_cell.length_a   1.000
_cell.length_b   1.000
_cell.length_c   1.000
_cell.angle_alpha   90.00
_cell.angle_beta   90.00
_cell.angle_gamma   90.00
#
_symmetry.space_group_name_H-M   'P 1'
#
loop_
_entity.id
_entity.type
_entity.pdbx_description
1 polymer ?
#
loop_
_entity_poly.entity_id
_entity_poly.type
_entity_poly.pdbx_seq_one_letter_code
_entity_poly.pdbx_strand_id
1 'polypeptide(L)'
;MIGGAGLASGQGVTQSVRAAGDGNSAYNNININVTEANQAPALAAGVGQALISGQTITGSNAAGSVAVSALNGGIQMAIQASGNQGSALQQVAQGNLLQNTQLMGNSNLVNNMTQLNVVLRNNGPSTGALDCNLSTLNALRKF
;
A
#
# COMPACT_ATOMS: atom_id res chain seq x y z
N MET A 1 14.30 -17.48 -15.84
CA MET A 1 14.36 -16.16 -15.17
C MET A 1 14.39 -16.37 -13.66
N ILE A 2 15.42 -15.88 -12.96
CA ILE A 2 15.50 -15.89 -11.50
C ILE A 2 15.63 -14.42 -11.07
N GLY A 3 14.61 -13.91 -10.38
CA GLY A 3 14.59 -12.53 -9.87
C GLY A 3 13.34 -12.30 -9.03
N GLY A 4 13.52 -12.14 -7.72
CA GLY A 4 12.44 -11.79 -6.80
C GLY A 4 12.39 -12.54 -5.48
N ALA A 5 13.32 -13.47 -5.22
CA ALA A 5 13.53 -14.01 -3.87
C ALA A 5 14.01 -12.85 -2.97
N GLY A 6 13.11 -12.31 -2.14
CA GLY A 6 13.38 -11.16 -1.26
C GLY A 6 12.47 -9.94 -1.45
N LEU A 7 11.64 -9.89 -2.50
CA LEU A 7 10.73 -8.75 -2.71
C LEU A 7 9.71 -8.57 -1.57
N ALA A 8 9.36 -9.66 -0.88
CA ALA A 8 8.41 -9.62 0.23
C ALA A 8 9.05 -9.34 1.61
N SER A 9 10.39 -9.25 1.71
CA SER A 9 11.09 -9.05 3.00
C SER A 9 11.56 -7.61 3.23
N GLY A 10 11.29 -6.69 2.31
CA GLY A 10 11.60 -5.27 2.46
C GLY A 10 10.64 -4.56 3.42
N GLN A 11 11.16 -3.60 4.19
CA GLN A 11 10.34 -2.64 4.93
C GLN A 11 9.99 -1.45 4.02
N GLY A 12 8.75 -0.97 4.07
CA GLY A 12 8.28 0.16 3.26
C GLY A 12 7.57 -0.26 1.98
N VAL A 13 7.99 0.30 0.83
CA VAL A 13 7.31 0.12 -0.46
C VAL A 13 8.10 -0.82 -1.37
N THR A 14 7.51 -1.97 -1.72
CA THR A 14 8.04 -2.88 -2.73
C THR A 14 7.15 -2.86 -3.97
N GLN A 15 7.75 -2.58 -5.12
CA GLN A 15 7.09 -2.64 -6.42
C GLN A 15 7.86 -3.58 -7.35
N SER A 16 7.16 -4.53 -7.96
CA SER A 16 7.76 -5.54 -8.85
C SER A 16 6.90 -5.77 -10.07
N VAL A 17 7.56 -5.90 -11.21
CA VAL A 17 6.97 -6.37 -12.47
C VAL A 17 7.89 -7.46 -13.01
N ARG A 18 7.29 -8.60 -13.34
CA ARG A 18 7.93 -9.65 -14.12
C ARG A 18 7.08 -9.88 -15.35
N ALA A 19 7.66 -9.75 -16.54
CA ALA A 19 6.95 -9.95 -17.79
C ALA A 19 7.66 -11.00 -18.64
N ALA A 20 6.88 -11.86 -19.28
CA ALA A 20 7.27 -12.76 -20.35
C ALA A 20 6.29 -12.56 -21.51
N GLY A 21 6.76 -12.74 -22.76
CA GLY A 21 5.98 -12.40 -23.95
C GLY A 21 6.09 -10.92 -24.35
N ASP A 22 5.48 -10.59 -25.48
CA ASP A 22 5.67 -9.31 -26.17
C ASP A 22 4.54 -8.32 -25.88
N GLY A 23 4.84 -7.01 -25.97
CA GLY A 23 3.83 -5.95 -25.88
C GLY A 23 3.24 -5.70 -24.50
N ASN A 24 3.85 -6.26 -23.45
CA ASN A 24 3.40 -6.09 -22.07
C ASN A 24 3.76 -4.70 -21.52
N SER A 25 2.80 -4.07 -20.82
CA SER A 25 2.95 -2.80 -20.11
C SER A 25 2.40 -2.94 -18.69
N ALA A 26 3.20 -2.57 -17.69
CA ALA A 26 2.75 -2.52 -16.30
C ALA A 26 3.23 -1.27 -15.59
N TYR A 27 2.30 -0.62 -14.91
CA TYR A 27 2.53 0.55 -14.08
C TYR A 27 2.14 0.22 -12.65
N ASN A 28 3.07 0.44 -11.73
CA ASN A 28 2.84 0.38 -10.30
C ASN A 28 2.95 1.82 -9.80
N ASN A 29 1.84 2.36 -9.30
CA ASN A 29 1.78 3.71 -8.78
C ASN A 29 1.23 3.71 -7.37
N ILE A 30 1.93 4.44 -6.51
CA ILE A 30 1.61 4.58 -5.10
C ILE A 30 1.56 6.06 -4.78
N ASN A 31 0.46 6.49 -4.19
CA ASN A 31 0.35 7.82 -3.61
C ASN A 31 0.22 7.71 -2.09
N ILE A 32 1.08 8.39 -1.35
CA ILE A 32 1.02 8.45 0.11
C ILE A 32 0.80 9.91 0.50
N ASN A 33 -0.39 10.21 1.01
CA ASN A 33 -0.69 11.54 1.54
C ASN A 33 -0.60 11.47 3.06
N VAL A 34 0.28 12.27 3.65
CA VAL A 34 0.43 12.38 5.10
C VAL A 34 -0.09 13.74 5.54
N THR A 35 -1.01 13.74 6.50
CA THR A 35 -1.53 14.95 7.13
C THR A 35 -1.48 14.82 8.65
N GLU A 36 -1.54 15.94 9.34
CA GLU A 36 -1.67 15.99 10.79
C GLU A 36 -3.08 16.45 11.17
N ALA A 37 -3.75 15.72 12.07
CA ALA A 37 -5.02 16.14 12.63
C ALA A 37 -5.28 15.48 14.00
N ASN A 38 -6.23 16.01 14.77
CA ASN A 38 -6.62 15.44 16.06
C ASN A 38 -7.46 14.16 15.94
N GLN A 39 -8.03 13.89 14.75
CA GLN A 39 -8.89 12.75 14.48
C GLN A 39 -8.76 12.32 13.02
N ALA A 40 -8.95 11.02 12.76
CA ALA A 40 -9.04 10.51 11.41
C ALA A 40 -10.30 11.04 10.69
N PRO A 41 -10.30 11.16 9.36
CA PRO A 41 -11.48 11.53 8.59
C PRO A 41 -12.61 10.53 8.84
N ALA A 42 -13.85 11.01 8.89
CA ALA A 42 -15.01 10.13 8.93
C ALA A 42 -15.01 9.25 7.67
N LEU A 43 -15.27 7.95 7.83
CA LEU A 43 -15.49 7.09 6.67
C LEU A 43 -16.72 7.61 5.93
N ALA A 44 -16.57 7.85 4.62
CA ALA A 44 -17.72 8.12 3.77
C ALA A 44 -18.69 6.92 3.81
N ALA A 45 -19.99 7.18 3.65
CA ALA A 45 -20.97 6.12 3.50
C ALA A 45 -20.56 5.21 2.34
N GLY A 46 -20.25 3.95 2.64
CA GLY A 46 -19.71 3.02 1.67
C GLY A 46 -20.75 2.60 0.63
N VAL A 47 -20.34 2.52 -0.63
CA VAL A 47 -21.07 1.81 -1.69
C VAL A 47 -20.49 0.40 -1.77
N GLY A 48 -21.34 -0.62 -1.79
CA GLY A 48 -20.93 -2.02 -1.96
C GLY A 48 -20.80 -2.82 -0.66
N GLN A 49 -20.12 -3.96 -0.74
CA GLN A 49 -19.98 -4.89 0.37
C GLN A 49 -18.86 -4.46 1.31
N ALA A 50 -19.16 -4.35 2.60
CA ALA A 50 -18.16 -4.06 3.62
C ALA A 50 -17.14 -5.21 3.73
N LEU A 51 -15.86 -4.88 3.66
CA LEU A 51 -14.75 -5.79 3.96
C LEU A 51 -14.45 -5.72 5.46
N ILE A 52 -14.88 -6.73 6.20
CA ILE A 52 -14.63 -6.84 7.65
C ILE A 52 -13.42 -7.75 7.92
N SER A 53 -12.80 -7.62 9.09
CA SER A 53 -11.63 -8.40 9.49
C SER A 53 -11.88 -9.91 9.35
N GLY A 54 -10.93 -10.64 8.77
CA GLY A 54 -11.01 -12.07 8.51
C GLY A 54 -11.72 -12.45 7.21
N GLN A 55 -12.38 -11.50 6.53
CA GLN A 55 -13.14 -11.81 5.32
C GLN A 55 -12.30 -11.77 4.06
N THR A 56 -12.77 -12.53 3.07
CA THR A 56 -12.37 -12.40 1.68
C THR A 56 -13.62 -12.25 0.82
N ILE A 57 -13.65 -11.22 -0.01
CA ILE A 57 -14.67 -10.99 -1.04
C ILE A 57 -14.07 -11.42 -2.37
N THR A 58 -14.76 -12.29 -3.09
CA THR A 58 -14.29 -12.80 -4.39
C THR A 58 -15.28 -12.49 -5.51
N GLY A 59 -14.77 -12.42 -6.73
CA GLY A 59 -15.55 -12.35 -7.96
C GLY A 59 -14.79 -13.00 -9.11
N SER A 60 -15.50 -13.61 -10.05
CA SER A 60 -14.87 -14.24 -11.21
C SER A 60 -15.78 -14.19 -12.43
N ASN A 61 -15.15 -14.23 -13.60
CA ASN A 61 -15.79 -14.34 -14.90
C ASN A 61 -14.82 -15.00 -15.91
N ALA A 62 -15.15 -14.96 -17.20
CA ALA A 62 -14.31 -15.53 -18.25
C ALA A 62 -12.94 -14.85 -18.40
N ALA A 63 -12.80 -13.59 -18.01
CA ALA A 63 -11.54 -12.84 -18.07
C ALA A 63 -10.59 -13.15 -16.90
N GLY A 64 -11.10 -13.71 -15.79
CA GLY A 64 -10.29 -14.04 -14.62
C GLY A 64 -11.05 -13.97 -13.31
N SER A 65 -10.30 -13.78 -12.23
CA SER A 65 -10.84 -13.64 -10.88
C SER A 65 -10.17 -12.52 -10.09
N VAL A 66 -10.91 -12.01 -9.11
CA VAL A 66 -10.44 -11.06 -8.11
C VAL A 66 -10.77 -11.59 -6.72
N ALA A 67 -9.85 -11.39 -5.77
CA ALA A 67 -10.06 -11.63 -4.36
C ALA A 67 -9.54 -10.43 -3.56
N VAL A 68 -10.38 -9.89 -2.69
CA VAL A 68 -10.02 -8.80 -1.77
C VAL A 68 -10.21 -9.31 -0.35
N SER A 69 -9.14 -9.31 0.44
CA SER A 69 -9.11 -9.90 1.77
C SER A 69 -8.60 -8.91 2.82
N ALA A 70 -9.16 -8.98 4.03
CA ALA A 70 -8.69 -8.27 5.21
C ALA A 70 -8.16 -9.28 6.23
N LEU A 71 -6.91 -9.70 6.06
CA LEU A 71 -6.25 -10.74 6.86
C LEU A 71 -5.04 -10.16 7.58
N ASN A 72 -4.74 -10.66 8.78
CA ASN A 72 -3.54 -10.32 9.55
C ASN A 72 -3.32 -8.79 9.75
N GLY A 73 -4.41 -8.03 9.93
CA GLY A 73 -4.35 -6.59 10.15
C GLY A 73 -3.99 -5.76 8.91
N GLY A 74 -4.05 -6.35 7.71
CA GLY A 74 -3.82 -5.67 6.44
C GLY A 74 -4.90 -5.97 5.41
N ILE A 75 -4.82 -5.28 4.28
CA ILE A 75 -5.69 -5.50 3.11
C ILE A 75 -4.84 -6.06 1.98
N GLN A 76 -5.35 -7.07 1.29
CA GLN A 76 -4.74 -7.64 0.09
C GLN A 76 -5.78 -7.76 -1.03
N MET A 77 -5.41 -7.31 -2.22
CA MET A 77 -6.13 -7.53 -3.46
C MET A 77 -5.29 -8.39 -4.38
N ALA A 78 -5.84 -9.52 -4.84
CA ALA A 78 -5.25 -10.39 -5.84
C ALA A 78 -6.15 -10.42 -7.08
N ILE A 79 -5.56 -10.23 -8.25
CA ILE A 79 -6.21 -10.37 -9.55
C ILE A 79 -5.46 -11.46 -10.30
N GLN A 80 -6.20 -12.44 -10.82
CA GLN A 80 -5.67 -13.49 -11.67
C GLN A 80 -6.39 -13.45 -13.00
N ALA A 81 -5.69 -13.07 -14.07
CA ALA A 81 -6.25 -13.10 -15.41
C ALA A 81 -6.30 -14.56 -15.93
N SER A 82 -7.33 -14.88 -16.71
CA SER A 82 -7.50 -16.20 -17.31
C SER A 82 -6.53 -16.41 -18.48
N GLY A 83 -6.47 -17.63 -19.02
CA GLY A 83 -5.68 -17.93 -20.23
C GLY A 83 -4.19 -17.65 -20.10
N ASN A 84 -3.61 -17.86 -18.90
CA ASN A 84 -2.20 -17.61 -18.62
C ASN A 84 -1.73 -16.17 -18.93
N GLN A 85 -2.62 -15.18 -18.83
CA GLN A 85 -2.25 -13.79 -19.10
C GLN A 85 -1.39 -13.18 -17.98
N GLY A 86 -1.62 -13.58 -16.72
CA GLY A 86 -0.81 -13.14 -15.60
C GLY A 86 -1.59 -12.86 -14.33
N SER A 87 -0.93 -12.27 -13.33
CA SER A 87 -1.52 -11.92 -12.04
C SER A 87 -1.00 -10.58 -11.52
N ALA A 88 -1.79 -9.94 -10.65
CA ALA A 88 -1.40 -8.75 -9.91
C ALA A 88 -1.79 -8.91 -8.44
N LEU A 89 -0.89 -8.50 -7.55
CA LEU A 89 -1.08 -8.51 -6.10
C LEU A 89 -0.80 -7.11 -5.56
N GLN A 90 -1.76 -6.56 -4.82
CA GLN A 90 -1.58 -5.34 -4.03
C GLN A 90 -1.82 -5.68 -2.56
N GLN A 91 -0.93 -5.24 -1.68
CA GLN A 91 -1.06 -5.49 -0.25
C GLN A 91 -0.61 -4.27 0.54
N VAL A 92 -1.42 -3.88 1.52
CA VAL A 92 -1.07 -2.93 2.58
C VAL A 92 -1.16 -3.70 3.89
N ALA A 93 -0.03 -4.06 4.50
CA ALA A 93 -0.03 -4.85 5.71
C ALA A 93 1.26 -4.64 6.51
N GLN A 94 1.16 -4.66 7.84
CA GLN A 94 2.33 -4.69 8.74
C GLN A 94 3.36 -3.58 8.47
N GLY A 95 2.89 -2.37 8.12
CA GLY A 95 3.75 -1.22 7.80
C GLY A 95 4.38 -1.25 6.41
N ASN A 96 4.04 -2.24 5.58
CA ASN A 96 4.56 -2.39 4.22
C ASN A 96 3.46 -2.22 3.18
N LEU A 97 3.87 -1.77 2.01
CA LEU A 97 3.06 -1.71 0.80
C LEU A 97 3.76 -2.50 -0.31
N LEU A 98 3.08 -3.53 -0.81
CA LEU A 98 3.56 -4.40 -1.87
C LEU A 98 2.64 -4.26 -3.10
N GLN A 99 3.24 -4.02 -4.25
CA GLN A 99 2.61 -4.19 -5.55
C GLN A 99 3.47 -5.13 -6.41
N ASN A 100 2.94 -6.31 -6.74
CA ASN A 100 3.65 -7.31 -7.53
C ASN A 100 2.81 -7.76 -8.71
N THR A 101 3.36 -7.60 -9.92
CA THR A 101 2.71 -7.98 -11.17
C THR A 101 3.54 -9.05 -11.88
N GLN A 102 2.86 -10.08 -12.38
CA GLN A 102 3.44 -11.13 -13.22
C GLN A 102 2.65 -11.19 -14.53
N LEU A 103 3.27 -10.89 -15.65
CA LEU A 103 2.69 -10.97 -16.98
C LEU A 103 3.32 -12.17 -17.69
N MET A 104 2.47 -13.08 -18.16
CA MET A 104 2.92 -14.36 -18.73
C MET A 104 2.55 -14.50 -20.22
N GLY A 105 1.48 -13.82 -20.66
CA GLY A 105 1.05 -13.74 -22.05
C GLY A 105 1.55 -12.48 -22.77
N ASN A 106 0.97 -12.18 -23.92
CA ASN A 106 1.30 -11.00 -24.72
C ASN A 106 0.29 -9.87 -24.48
N SER A 107 0.70 -8.63 -24.75
CA SER A 107 -0.18 -7.45 -24.81
C SER A 107 -0.99 -7.18 -23.53
N ASN A 108 -0.45 -7.53 -22.37
CA ASN A 108 -1.07 -7.19 -21.09
C ASN A 108 -0.87 -5.71 -20.78
N LEU A 109 -1.92 -5.06 -20.28
CA LEU A 109 -1.84 -3.72 -19.71
C LEU A 109 -2.32 -3.79 -18.26
N VAL A 110 -1.41 -3.56 -17.32
CA VAL A 110 -1.72 -3.55 -15.88
C VAL A 110 -1.40 -2.19 -15.30
N ASN A 111 -2.33 -1.64 -14.52
CA ASN A 111 -2.11 -0.43 -13.74
C ASN A 111 -2.52 -0.70 -12.29
N ASN A 112 -1.54 -0.75 -11.41
CA ASN A 112 -1.77 -0.87 -9.98
C ASN A 112 -1.74 0.50 -9.35
N MET A 113 -2.90 0.93 -8.84
CA MET A 113 -3.02 2.19 -8.12
C MET A 113 -3.33 1.90 -6.66
N THR A 114 -2.45 2.31 -5.76
CA THR A 114 -2.73 2.29 -4.32
C THR A 114 -2.57 3.70 -3.77
N GLN A 115 -3.60 4.18 -3.07
CA GLN A 115 -3.53 5.44 -2.32
C GLN A 115 -3.62 5.13 -0.83
N LEU A 116 -2.61 5.59 -0.10
CA LEU A 116 -2.58 5.53 1.36
C LEU A 116 -2.71 6.96 1.90
N ASN A 117 -3.77 7.22 2.63
CA ASN A 117 -3.94 8.49 3.36
C ASN A 117 -3.63 8.21 4.83
N VAL A 118 -2.57 8.81 5.34
CA VAL A 118 -2.11 8.69 6.73
C VAL A 118 -2.44 9.98 7.45
N VAL A 119 -3.16 9.86 8.57
CA VAL A 119 -3.36 10.97 9.48
C VAL A 119 -2.55 10.70 10.74
N LEU A 120 -1.49 11.49 10.92
CA LEU A 120 -0.73 11.51 12.14
C LEU A 120 -1.50 12.32 13.18
N ARG A 121 -1.58 11.79 14.40
CA ARG A 121 -2.16 12.54 15.51
C ARG A 121 -1.27 13.73 15.82
N ASN A 122 -1.85 14.91 16.00
CA ASN A 122 -1.12 16.06 16.53
C ASN A 122 -0.57 15.69 17.91
N ASN A 123 0.70 15.36 17.96
CA ASN A 123 1.45 15.28 19.19
C ASN A 123 2.06 16.67 19.33
N GLY A 124 1.56 17.47 20.28
CA GLY A 124 2.21 18.74 20.62
C GLY A 124 3.71 18.54 20.85
N PRO A 125 4.52 19.61 20.81
CA PRO A 125 5.97 19.48 20.93
C PRO A 125 6.33 18.62 22.15
N SER A 126 7.13 17.58 21.92
CA SER A 126 7.50 16.64 22.96
C SER A 126 8.24 17.37 24.09
N THR A 127 8.11 16.90 25.32
CA THR A 127 8.75 17.51 26.49
C THR A 127 10.26 17.72 26.28
N GLY A 128 10.94 16.78 25.61
CA GLY A 128 12.35 16.91 25.24
C GLY A 128 12.65 18.02 24.23
N ALA A 129 11.77 18.28 23.26
CA ALA A 129 11.93 19.39 22.30
C ALA A 129 11.69 20.76 22.96
N LEU A 130 10.81 20.83 23.97
CA LEU A 130 10.64 22.01 24.81
C LEU A 130 11.89 22.28 25.66
N ASP A 131 12.48 21.24 26.24
CA ASP A 131 13.66 21.35 27.12
C ASP A 131 14.92 21.82 26.37
N CYS A 132 15.16 21.37 25.13
CA CYS A 132 16.29 21.84 24.32
C CYS A 132 16.18 23.36 24.01
N ASN A 133 14.98 23.85 23.74
CA ASN A 133 14.75 25.27 23.50
C ASN A 133 14.85 26.10 24.78
N LEU A 134 14.35 25.58 25.90
CA LEU A 134 14.39 26.29 27.18
C LEU A 134 15.82 26.37 27.76
N SER A 135 16.60 25.31 27.63
CA SER A 135 18.02 25.29 28.01
C SER A 135 18.84 26.26 27.16
N THR A 136 18.63 26.29 25.84
CA THR A 136 19.28 27.25 24.93
C THR A 136 18.89 28.70 25.25
N LEU A 137 17.60 28.96 25.48
CA LEU A 137 17.11 30.29 25.85
C LEU A 137 17.63 30.74 27.23
N ASN A 138 17.72 29.82 28.20
CA ASN A 138 18.32 30.09 29.50
C ASN A 138 19.82 30.41 29.39
N ALA A 139 20.54 29.74 28.47
CA ALA A 139 21.96 30.02 28.24
C ALA A 139 22.18 31.40 27.60
N LEU A 140 21.35 31.79 26.61
CA LEU A 140 21.43 33.10 25.95
C LEU A 140 21.09 34.28 26.88
N ARG A 141 20.20 34.07 27.86
CA ARG A 141 19.78 35.12 28.82
C ARG A 141 20.80 35.36 29.95
N LYS A 142 21.83 34.53 30.04
CA LYS A 142 22.90 34.65 31.04
C LYS A 142 24.14 35.42 30.51
N PHE A 143 24.01 36.10 29.37
CA PHE A 143 24.98 37.07 28.85
C PHE A 143 24.45 38.49 29.03
#